data_AF-A0A7C0ZP22-F1
#
_entry.id   AF-A0A7C0ZP22-F1
#
_cell.length_a   1.000
_cell.length_b   1.000
_cell.length_c   1.000
_cell.angle_alpha   90.00
_cell.angle_beta   90.00
_cell.angle_gamma   90.00
#
_symmetry.space_group_name_H-M   'P 1'
#
loop_
_entity.id
_entity.type
_entity.pdbx_description
1 polymer ?
#
loop_
_entity_poly.entity_id
_entity_poly.type
_entity_poly.pdbx_seq_one_letter_code
_entity_poly.pdbx_strand_id
1 'polypeptide(L)'
;MKSTVIDLGDNSFNRSVQDFMERLLQSDLVGSVMLPKKTTGGDNYVQALVKNPDLLADTDVTAPVIPVQAARLISNLTFSDPGEKIAVVVKPCEARALVELTKFQQINRESLLIIAVDCLGTYEPKDFSTMVKAGKNPAADLRKQAAGGRCEPDSEAPFRSACTICEYPT
;
A
#
# COMPACT_ATOMS: atom_id res chain seq x y z
N MET A 1 0.91 24.81 2.06
CA MET A 1 0.67 23.35 2.13
C MET A 1 -0.13 23.09 3.39
N LYS A 2 -1.31 22.46 3.33
CA LYS A 2 -2.04 22.04 4.53
C LYS A 2 -1.42 20.72 4.98
N SER A 3 -0.91 20.64 6.20
CA SER A 3 -0.38 19.42 6.80
C SER A 3 -1.21 19.07 8.02
N THR A 4 -1.54 17.79 8.16
CA THR A 4 -2.21 17.24 9.34
C THR A 4 -1.33 16.13 9.89
N VAL A 5 -1.16 16.09 11.20
CA VAL A 5 -0.43 15.02 11.89
C VAL A 5 -1.46 14.08 12.50
N ILE A 6 -1.33 12.79 12.23
CA ILE A 6 -2.09 11.74 12.91
C ILE A 6 -1.21 11.26 14.06
N ASP A 7 -1.62 11.55 15.29
CA ASP A 7 -0.96 11.00 16.47
C ASP A 7 -1.21 9.50 16.53
N LEU A 8 -0.15 8.72 16.75
CA LEU A 8 -0.24 7.28 16.89
C LEU A 8 -0.67 6.89 18.32
N GLY A 9 -0.50 7.76 19.31
CA GLY A 9 -0.80 7.45 20.72
C GLY A 9 -0.18 6.12 21.16
N ASP A 10 -0.97 5.29 21.84
CA ASP A 10 -0.60 3.91 22.22
C ASP A 10 -0.83 2.88 21.10
N ASN A 11 -1.39 3.31 19.96
CA ASN A 11 -1.70 2.42 18.85
C ASN A 11 -0.45 2.12 18.01
N SER A 12 -0.41 0.91 17.44
CA SER A 12 0.57 0.62 16.39
C SER A 12 0.34 1.52 15.16
N PHE A 13 1.38 1.73 14.35
CA PHE A 13 1.25 2.43 13.07
C PHE A 13 0.14 1.84 12.20
N ASN A 14 0.05 0.51 12.09
CA ASN A 14 -0.99 -0.15 11.28
C ASN A 14 -2.39 0.15 11.82
N ARG A 15 -2.57 0.11 13.15
CA ARG A 15 -3.86 0.42 13.77
C ARG A 15 -4.28 1.86 13.52
N SER A 16 -3.36 2.82 13.68
CA SER A 16 -3.66 4.23 13.46
C SER A 16 -4.03 4.54 12.01
N VAL A 17 -3.35 3.89 11.05
CA VAL A 17 -3.71 3.98 9.64
C VAL A 17 -5.06 3.32 9.35
N GLN A 18 -5.35 2.18 9.97
CA GLN A 18 -6.65 1.52 9.86
C GLN A 18 -7.79 2.40 10.39
N ASP A 19 -7.62 3.04 11.55
CA ASP A 19 -8.59 3.98 12.12
C ASP A 19 -8.79 5.21 11.21
N PHE A 20 -7.75 5.63 10.48
CA PHE A 20 -7.88 6.66 9.45
C PHE A 20 -8.70 6.17 8.25
N MET A 21 -8.45 4.96 7.74
CA MET A 21 -9.21 4.39 6.61
C MET A 21 -10.67 4.10 6.98
N GLU A 22 -10.93 3.71 8.23
CA GLU A 22 -12.28 3.54 8.76
C GLU A 22 -13.05 4.86 8.74
N ARG A 23 -12.46 5.93 9.29
CA ARG A 23 -13.06 7.27 9.24
C ARG A 23 -13.26 7.76 7.80
N LEU A 24 -12.33 7.43 6.89
CA LEU A 24 -12.46 7.77 5.48
C LEU A 24 -13.68 7.08 4.84
N LEU A 25 -13.88 5.78 5.09
CA LEU A 25 -15.07 5.04 4.64
C LEU A 25 -16.37 5.59 5.25
N GLN A 26 -16.34 6.06 6.50
CA GLN A 26 -17.49 6.63 7.19
C GLN A 26 -17.82 8.08 6.76
N SER A 27 -16.92 8.75 6.04
CA SER A 27 -17.03 10.18 5.71
C SER A 27 -17.81 10.51 4.44
N ASP A 28 -18.43 9.51 3.80
CA ASP A 28 -19.10 9.58 2.47
C ASP A 28 -18.19 10.07 1.31
N LEU A 29 -16.90 10.33 1.56
CA LEU A 29 -15.93 10.78 0.55
C LEU A 29 -15.61 9.68 -0.46
N VAL A 30 -15.66 8.42 -0.03
CA VAL A 30 -15.38 7.22 -0.84
C VAL A 30 -16.30 6.08 -0.42
N GLY A 31 -16.69 5.23 -1.37
CA GLY A 31 -17.48 4.02 -1.11
C GLY A 31 -16.63 2.78 -0.83
N SER A 32 -15.34 2.84 -1.18
CA SER A 32 -14.39 1.74 -0.96
C SER A 32 -12.94 2.23 -0.86
N VAL A 33 -12.08 1.41 -0.25
CA VAL A 33 -10.63 1.62 -0.20
C VAL A 33 -9.91 0.39 -0.74
N MET A 34 -9.06 0.55 -1.76
CA MET A 34 -8.13 -0.48 -2.22
C MET A 34 -6.78 -0.31 -1.54
N LEU A 35 -6.35 -1.30 -0.76
CA LEU A 35 -5.08 -1.26 -0.01
C LEU A 35 -4.48 -2.65 0.22
N PRO A 36 -3.17 -2.76 0.52
CA PRO A 36 -2.55 -4.04 0.82
C PRO A 36 -3.11 -4.64 2.11
N LYS A 37 -3.49 -5.92 2.05
CA LYS A 37 -3.97 -6.73 3.16
C LYS A 37 -3.20 -8.04 3.21
N LYS A 38 -2.89 -8.54 4.40
CA LYS A 38 -2.26 -9.86 4.54
C LYS A 38 -3.15 -10.95 3.93
N THR A 39 -2.52 -11.96 3.34
CA THR A 39 -3.19 -13.21 2.95
C THR A 39 -3.68 -13.95 4.19
N THR A 40 -4.62 -14.88 4.02
CA THR A 40 -5.10 -15.75 5.11
C THR A 40 -3.98 -16.50 5.81
N GLY A 41 -2.91 -16.87 5.08
CA GLY A 41 -1.73 -17.52 5.66
C GLY A 41 -0.79 -16.58 6.42
N GLY A 42 -1.01 -15.27 6.36
CA GLY A 42 -0.20 -14.25 7.03
C GLY A 42 1.22 -14.08 6.48
N ASP A 43 1.60 -14.86 5.47
CA ASP A 43 2.93 -14.93 4.88
C ASP A 43 3.09 -14.10 3.61
N ASN A 44 2.04 -13.38 3.20
CA ASN A 44 2.10 -12.49 2.04
C ASN A 44 1.07 -11.37 2.14
N TYR A 45 1.08 -10.49 1.14
CA TYR A 45 0.07 -9.45 0.95
C TYR A 45 -0.62 -9.61 -0.39
N VAL A 46 -1.86 -9.14 -0.46
CA VAL A 46 -2.66 -8.96 -1.67
C VAL A 46 -3.29 -7.58 -1.64
N GLN A 47 -3.67 -7.07 -2.81
CA GLN A 47 -4.49 -5.86 -2.88
C GLN A 47 -5.95 -6.25 -2.61
N ALA A 48 -6.57 -5.62 -1.62
CA ALA A 48 -7.96 -5.86 -1.24
C ALA A 48 -8.78 -4.59 -1.46
N LEU A 49 -9.95 -4.73 -2.09
CA LEU A 49 -10.96 -3.67 -2.17
C LEU A 49 -11.92 -3.83 -0.97
N VAL A 50 -11.82 -2.92 -0.01
CA VAL A 50 -12.56 -2.96 1.25
C VAL A 50 -13.69 -1.94 1.22
N LYS A 51 -14.94 -2.42 1.40
CA LYS A 51 -16.14 -1.60 1.59
C LYS A 51 -16.59 -1.55 3.05
N ASN A 52 -16.61 -2.71 3.72
CA ASN A 52 -16.95 -2.79 5.14
C ASN A 52 -15.73 -2.40 6.00
N PRO A 53 -15.80 -1.33 6.82
CA PRO A 53 -14.71 -0.93 7.72
C PRO A 53 -14.22 -2.05 8.66
N ASP A 54 -15.10 -2.97 9.06
CA ASP A 54 -14.74 -4.11 9.93
C ASP A 54 -13.68 -5.04 9.30
N LEU A 55 -13.50 -4.97 7.98
CA LEU A 55 -12.55 -5.79 7.23
C LEU A 55 -11.17 -5.14 7.05
N LEU A 56 -10.91 -3.99 7.69
CA LEU A 56 -9.63 -3.29 7.64
C LEU A 56 -8.52 -3.93 8.49
N ALA A 57 -8.84 -4.92 9.34
CA ALA A 57 -7.83 -5.69 10.07
C ALA A 57 -6.74 -6.24 9.14
N ASP A 58 -5.51 -6.38 9.62
CA ASP A 58 -4.37 -6.92 8.85
C ASP A 58 -4.00 -6.18 7.55
N THR A 59 -4.51 -4.96 7.36
CA THR A 59 -4.01 -4.07 6.30
C THR A 59 -2.72 -3.39 6.72
N ASP A 60 -1.82 -3.18 5.76
CA ASP A 60 -0.54 -2.52 5.98
C ASP A 60 -0.17 -1.71 4.73
N VAL A 61 -0.28 -0.39 4.82
CA VAL A 61 0.01 0.51 3.68
C VAL A 61 1.50 0.51 3.31
N THR A 62 2.36 0.12 4.25
CA THR A 62 3.82 -0.01 4.06
C THR A 62 4.24 -1.43 3.72
N ALA A 63 3.30 -2.33 3.39
CA ALA A 63 3.60 -3.72 3.03
C ALA A 63 4.75 -3.80 1.99
N PRO A 64 5.86 -4.49 2.29
CA PRO A 64 7.05 -4.50 1.45
C PRO A 64 6.96 -5.55 0.34
N VAL A 65 5.79 -5.67 -0.29
CA VAL A 65 5.53 -6.60 -1.40
C VAL A 65 4.61 -5.92 -2.42
N ILE A 66 4.86 -6.18 -3.71
CA ILE A 66 3.95 -5.82 -4.80
C ILE A 66 3.64 -7.11 -5.57
N PRO A 67 2.58 -7.86 -5.19
CA PRO A 67 2.22 -9.09 -5.87
C PRO A 67 1.65 -8.81 -7.27
N VAL A 68 0.92 -7.70 -7.40
CA VAL A 68 0.38 -7.16 -8.65
C VAL A 68 0.53 -5.66 -8.59
N GLN A 69 0.94 -5.05 -9.71
CA GLN A 69 1.05 -3.61 -9.85
C GLN A 69 -0.34 -2.95 -9.65
N ALA A 70 -0.51 -2.14 -8.60
CA ALA A 70 -1.82 -1.58 -8.23
C ALA A 70 -2.45 -0.75 -9.37
N ALA A 71 -1.65 -0.03 -10.15
CA ALA A 71 -2.11 0.75 -11.29
C ALA A 71 -2.87 -0.10 -12.35
N ARG A 72 -2.48 -1.37 -12.52
CA ARG A 72 -3.19 -2.32 -13.40
C ARG A 72 -4.55 -2.71 -12.83
N LEU A 73 -4.63 -2.95 -11.52
CA LEU A 73 -5.89 -3.26 -10.86
C LEU A 73 -6.85 -2.06 -10.92
N ILE A 74 -6.32 -0.86 -10.74
CA ILE A 74 -7.09 0.38 -10.78
C ILE A 74 -7.62 0.65 -12.19
N SER A 75 -6.82 0.42 -13.22
CA SER A 75 -7.29 0.49 -14.62
C SER A 75 -8.45 -0.46 -14.88
N ASN A 76 -8.37 -1.69 -14.38
CA ASN A 76 -9.49 -2.65 -14.49
C ASN A 76 -10.72 -2.20 -13.67
N LEU A 77 -10.52 -1.70 -12.45
CA LEU A 77 -11.61 -1.24 -11.57
C LEU A 77 -12.33 -0.01 -12.12
N THR A 78 -11.62 0.83 -12.87
CA THR A 78 -12.13 2.10 -13.41
C THR A 78 -12.38 2.06 -14.91
N PHE A 79 -12.25 0.88 -15.54
CA PHE A 79 -12.48 0.71 -16.98
C PHE A 79 -13.91 1.11 -17.37
N SER A 80 -14.86 0.75 -16.51
CA SER A 80 -16.23 1.27 -16.49
C SER A 80 -16.42 2.11 -15.23
N ASP A 81 -17.41 3.00 -15.23
CA ASP A 81 -17.75 3.77 -14.04
C ASP A 81 -18.09 2.84 -12.86
N PRO A 82 -17.32 2.87 -11.75
CA PRO A 82 -17.60 2.03 -10.59
C PRO A 82 -18.85 2.47 -9.80
N GLY A 83 -19.43 3.63 -10.10
CA GLY A 83 -20.62 4.16 -9.42
C GLY A 83 -20.34 4.69 -8.01
N GLU A 84 -19.07 4.71 -7.59
CA GLU A 84 -18.60 5.25 -6.32
C GLU A 84 -17.19 5.81 -6.47
N LYS A 85 -16.78 6.70 -5.58
CA LYS A 85 -15.39 7.10 -5.49
C LYS A 85 -14.59 6.05 -4.71
N ILE A 86 -13.44 5.65 -5.23
CA ILE A 86 -12.57 4.61 -4.65
C ILE A 86 -11.30 5.28 -4.14
N ALA A 87 -10.99 5.13 -2.85
CA ALA A 87 -9.66 5.45 -2.35
C ALA A 87 -8.67 4.35 -2.74
N VAL A 88 -7.49 4.71 -3.24
CA VAL A 88 -6.47 3.75 -3.65
C VAL A 88 -5.15 4.08 -2.98
N VAL A 89 -4.63 3.13 -2.20
CA VAL A 89 -3.32 3.24 -1.56
C VAL A 89 -2.26 2.69 -2.50
N VAL A 90 -1.31 3.53 -2.87
CA VAL A 90 -0.31 3.20 -3.89
C VAL A 90 1.09 3.62 -3.47
N LYS A 91 2.08 2.82 -3.85
CA LYS A 91 3.50 3.18 -3.73
C LYS A 91 3.90 4.19 -4.83
N PRO A 92 5.01 4.93 -4.70
CA PRO A 92 5.38 5.99 -5.64
C PRO A 92 5.57 5.49 -7.07
N CYS A 93 6.15 4.29 -7.26
CA CYS A 93 6.26 3.67 -8.59
C CYS A 93 4.90 3.34 -9.21
N GLU A 94 3.89 3.02 -8.40
CA GLU A 94 2.54 2.73 -8.85
C GLU A 94 1.76 4.02 -9.15
N ALA A 95 1.96 5.06 -8.34
CA ALA A 95 1.43 6.40 -8.61
C ALA A 95 1.94 6.98 -9.94
N ARG A 96 3.23 6.79 -10.25
CA ARG A 96 3.80 7.14 -11.57
C ARG A 96 3.10 6.39 -12.70
N ALA A 97 2.88 5.09 -12.53
CA ALA A 97 2.14 4.30 -13.52
C ALA A 97 0.69 4.79 -13.68
N LEU A 98 -0.01 5.18 -12.60
CA LEU A 98 -1.34 5.78 -12.67
C LEU A 98 -1.38 7.05 -13.52
N VAL A 99 -0.38 7.93 -13.35
CA VAL A 99 -0.26 9.16 -14.16
C VAL A 99 -0.15 8.81 -15.64
N GLU A 100 0.68 7.83 -16.01
CA GLU A 100 0.82 7.42 -17.41
C GLU A 100 -0.47 6.80 -17.97
N LEU A 101 -1.11 5.88 -17.23
CA LEU A 101 -2.36 5.25 -17.66
C LEU A 101 -3.51 6.26 -17.81
N THR A 102 -3.51 7.33 -17.00
CA THR A 102 -4.48 8.43 -17.13
C THR A 102 -4.33 9.15 -18.48
N LYS A 103 -3.10 9.33 -18.99
CA LYS A 103 -2.86 9.98 -20.30
C LYS A 103 -3.44 9.18 -21.47
N PHE A 104 -3.47 7.86 -21.34
CA PHE A 104 -4.08 6.94 -22.32
C PHE A 104 -5.58 6.70 -22.08
N GLN A 105 -6.21 7.45 -21.17
CA GLN A 105 -7.62 7.28 -20.79
C GLN A 105 -7.97 5.86 -20.30
N GLN A 106 -7.00 5.12 -19.77
CA GLN A 106 -7.20 3.78 -19.22
C GLN A 106 -7.66 3.80 -17.76
N ILE A 107 -7.79 4.98 -17.17
CA ILE A 107 -8.21 5.22 -15.80
C ILE A 107 -9.15 6.42 -15.77
N ASN A 108 -10.34 6.24 -15.18
CA ASN A 108 -11.19 7.36 -14.80
C ASN A 108 -10.65 7.97 -13.49
N ARG A 109 -9.94 9.09 -13.59
CA ARG A 109 -9.33 9.74 -12.41
C ARG A 109 -10.38 10.36 -11.48
N GLU A 110 -11.54 10.77 -11.99
CA GLU A 110 -12.56 11.44 -11.18
C GLU A 110 -13.23 10.47 -10.17
N SER A 111 -13.23 9.18 -10.47
CA SER A 111 -13.70 8.14 -9.56
C SER A 111 -12.66 7.72 -8.52
N LEU A 112 -11.49 8.39 -8.44
CA LEU A 112 -10.40 8.01 -7.53
C LEU A 112 -10.06 9.08 -6.50
N LEU A 113 -9.74 8.62 -5.29
CA LEU A 113 -8.96 9.34 -4.28
C LEU A 113 -7.60 8.63 -4.13
N ILE A 114 -6.54 9.22 -4.65
CA ILE A 114 -5.21 8.59 -4.65
C ILE A 114 -4.48 8.92 -3.35
N ILE A 115 -4.09 7.90 -2.59
CA ILE A 115 -3.30 8.00 -1.36
C ILE A 115 -1.92 7.40 -1.66
N ALA A 116 -0.97 8.26 -2.00
CA ALA A 116 0.42 7.85 -2.19
C ALA A 116 1.11 7.73 -0.83
N VAL A 117 1.77 6.60 -0.60
CA VAL A 117 2.52 6.32 0.64
C VAL A 117 3.98 6.06 0.31
N ASP A 118 4.86 6.44 1.22
CA ASP A 118 6.30 6.17 1.08
C ASP A 118 6.55 4.66 1.00
N CYS A 119 7.53 4.28 0.19
CA CYS A 119 7.84 2.88 -0.09
C CYS A 119 9.22 2.52 0.45
N LEU A 120 9.25 1.68 1.48
CA LEU A 120 10.48 1.31 2.22
C LEU A 120 11.32 0.23 1.50
N GLY A 121 11.15 0.09 0.18
CA GLY A 121 11.60 -1.07 -0.59
C GLY A 121 10.63 -2.25 -0.52
N THR A 122 10.72 -3.15 -1.51
CA THR A 122 9.86 -4.35 -1.58
C THR A 122 10.65 -5.59 -1.97
N TYR A 123 10.24 -6.72 -1.45
CA TYR A 123 10.76 -8.05 -1.77
C TYR A 123 9.90 -8.74 -2.84
N GLU A 124 10.47 -9.76 -3.48
CA GLU A 124 9.66 -10.71 -4.24
C GLU A 124 8.69 -11.44 -3.32
N PRO A 125 7.44 -11.72 -3.74
CA PRO A 125 6.46 -12.40 -2.88
C PRO A 125 6.96 -13.72 -2.29
N LYS A 126 7.78 -14.47 -3.03
CA LYS A 126 8.37 -15.74 -2.59
C LYS A 126 9.38 -15.54 -1.45
N ASP A 127 10.25 -14.56 -1.58
CA ASP A 127 11.29 -14.26 -0.59
C ASP A 127 10.65 -13.70 0.68
N PHE A 128 9.67 -12.81 0.53
CA PHE A 128 8.86 -12.32 1.66
C PHE A 128 8.18 -13.46 2.42
N SER A 129 7.50 -14.37 1.72
CA SER A 129 6.85 -15.54 2.34
C SER A 129 7.85 -16.45 3.06
N THR A 130 9.04 -16.63 2.50
CA THR A 130 10.11 -17.43 3.11
C THR A 130 10.60 -16.78 4.41
N MET A 131 10.84 -15.46 4.42
CA MET A 131 11.24 -14.72 5.61
C MET A 131 10.18 -14.78 6.72
N VAL A 132 8.90 -14.57 6.38
CA VAL A 132 7.82 -14.64 7.37
C VAL A 132 7.70 -16.04 7.96
N LYS A 133 7.81 -17.10 7.13
CA LYS A 133 7.80 -18.50 7.61
C LYS A 133 9.00 -18.84 8.49
N ALA A 134 10.13 -18.17 8.30
CA ALA A 134 11.30 -18.26 9.17
C ALA A 134 11.14 -17.45 10.48
N GLY A 135 10.00 -16.79 10.71
CA GLY A 135 9.71 -16.01 11.91
C GLY A 135 10.18 -14.55 11.86
N LYS A 136 10.69 -14.07 10.72
CA LYS A 136 11.05 -12.66 10.55
C LYS A 136 9.81 -11.79 10.33
N ASN A 137 9.92 -10.47 10.60
CA ASN A 137 8.87 -9.50 10.30
C ASN A 137 9.41 -8.33 9.46
N PRO A 138 9.65 -8.55 8.15
CA PRO A 138 10.30 -7.55 7.30
C PRO A 138 9.56 -6.20 7.25
N ALA A 139 8.23 -6.21 7.36
CA ALA A 139 7.42 -4.99 7.34
C ALA A 139 7.62 -4.12 8.60
N ALA A 140 7.76 -4.75 9.77
CA ALA A 140 8.07 -4.02 11.00
C ALA A 140 9.53 -3.55 11.01
N ASP A 141 10.45 -4.40 10.56
CA ASP A 141 11.88 -4.08 10.52
C ASP A 141 12.16 -2.89 9.61
N LEU A 142 11.60 -2.86 8.40
CA LEU A 142 11.75 -1.74 7.48
C LEU A 142 11.18 -0.44 8.05
N ARG A 143 10.00 -0.48 8.69
CA ARG A 143 9.44 0.72 9.36
C ARG A 143 10.34 1.24 10.47
N LYS A 144 10.96 0.33 11.24
CA LYS A 144 11.91 0.71 12.29
C LYS A 144 13.18 1.34 11.69
N GLN A 145 13.70 0.80 10.59
CA GLN A 145 14.84 1.39 9.89
C GLN A 145 14.50 2.78 9.33
N ALA A 146 13.30 2.94 8.78
CA ALA A 146 12.83 4.19 8.17
C ALA A 146 12.78 5.34 9.18
N ALA A 147 12.41 5.05 10.44
CA ALA A 147 12.48 6.03 11.53
C ALA A 147 13.92 6.55 11.78
N GLY A 148 14.94 5.77 11.41
CA GLY A 148 16.35 6.16 11.43
C GLY A 148 16.89 6.64 10.08
N GLY A 149 16.02 6.92 9.09
CA GLY A 149 16.40 7.45 7.78
C GLY A 149 17.08 6.44 6.86
N ARG A 150 16.87 5.13 7.06
CA ARG A 150 17.44 4.06 6.23
C ARG A 150 16.37 3.04 5.86
N CYS A 151 16.51 2.41 4.70
CA CYS A 151 15.64 1.32 4.25
C CYS A 151 16.49 0.31 3.48
N GLU A 152 17.11 -0.61 4.19
CA GLU A 152 17.99 -1.64 3.63
C GLU A 152 17.28 -3.00 3.62
N PRO A 153 17.52 -3.84 2.59
CA PRO A 153 16.95 -5.17 2.53
C PRO A 153 17.53 -6.07 3.63
N ASP A 154 16.82 -7.15 3.95
CA ASP A 154 17.35 -8.24 4.79
C ASP A 154 18.65 -8.81 4.19
N SER A 155 19.61 -9.18 5.04
CA SER A 155 20.91 -9.71 4.60
C SER A 155 20.82 -10.97 3.76
N GLU A 156 19.73 -11.74 3.90
CA GLU A 156 19.52 -13.02 3.20
C GLU A 156 18.58 -12.88 1.99
N ALA A 157 17.94 -11.73 1.79
CA ALA A 157 16.99 -11.49 0.70
C ALA A 157 17.10 -10.06 0.17
N PRO A 158 17.59 -9.84 -1.07
CA PRO A 158 17.63 -8.50 -1.64
C PRO A 158 16.22 -7.98 -1.92
N PHE A 159 16.08 -6.66 -2.05
CA PHE A 159 14.88 -6.10 -2.67
C PHE A 159 14.76 -6.57 -4.13
N ARG A 160 13.54 -6.51 -4.66
CA ARG A 160 13.28 -6.77 -6.09
C ARG A 160 14.16 -5.88 -6.96
N SER A 161 14.53 -6.37 -8.14
CA SER A 161 15.35 -5.62 -9.10
C SER A 161 14.76 -4.25 -9.45
N ALA A 162 13.44 -4.14 -9.58
CA ALA A 162 12.77 -2.87 -9.86
C ALA A 162 12.91 -1.82 -8.74
N CYS A 163 13.28 -2.20 -7.52
CA CYS A 163 13.55 -1.25 -6.44
C CYS A 163 14.96 -0.66 -6.50
N THR A 164 15.92 -1.35 -7.11
CA THR A 164 17.32 -0.90 -7.16
C THR A 164 17.55 0.27 -8.12
N ILE A 165 16.60 0.53 -9.02
CA ILE A 165 16.61 1.69 -9.92
C ILE A 165 16.07 2.96 -9.26
N CYS A 166 15.50 2.87 -8.05
CA CYS A 166 14.98 4.06 -7.38
C CYS A 166 16.15 4.95 -6.96
N GLU A 167 16.21 6.17 -7.51
CA GLU A 167 17.23 7.16 -7.13
C GLU A 167 16.99 7.72 -5.72
N TYR A 168 15.72 7.73 -5.29
CA TYR A 168 15.28 8.19 -3.98
C TYR A 168 14.34 7.15 -3.36
N PRO A 169 14.87 5.98 -2.93
CA PRO A 169 14.07 4.95 -2.28
C PRO A 169 13.49 5.44 -0.94
N THR A 170 14.10 6.47 -0.35
CA THR A 170 13.61 7.34 0.74
C THR A 170 14.45 8.61 0.77
#